data_AF-A0A1Q4FVF9-F1
#
_entry.id   AF-A0A1Q4FVF9-F1
#
_cell.length_a   1.000
_cell.length_b   1.000
_cell.length_c   1.000
_cell.angle_alpha   90.00
_cell.angle_beta   90.00
_cell.angle_gamma   90.00
#
_symmetry.space_group_name_H-M   'P 1'
#
loop_
_entity.id
_entity.type
_entity.pdbx_description
1 polymer ?
#
loop_
_entity_poly.entity_id
_entity_poly.type
_entity_poly.pdbx_seq_one_letter_code
_entity_poly.pdbx_strand_id
1 'polypeptide(L)'
;MNGGFDFDFFVRRCLQLLLRSDDLSEYQLRYLQMERDLFPAPPEGNLRDDDDLRRRLGLALARSVWQASPSPAHGFASPMLPTPQRNEPCYCGSGFKFKQCCEPLSRNVPLRDANLLGEVLRLLPRTQWKALPDSRVDVDRVAHVAGEWQARGESTSVLALLEPWFQRDDAFVARRELLLDLLTNVYSDLGKPRKKAQLLERAVRYGDRTVKSAALQRLASIASDRQDFARVWALFREAEQIDPEAISLSHLEVTLLLNEGREAEARVAARRWIARLGRRNDPGLRGLIEHLRELERDGMAVLDRYIDSVQP
;
A
#
# COMPACT_ATOMS: atom_id res chain seq x y z
N MET A 1 0.35 2.42 -35.78
CA MET A 1 0.73 2.68 -34.37
C MET A 1 0.67 4.19 -34.18
N ASN A 2 -0.26 4.68 -33.37
CA ASN A 2 -0.38 6.12 -33.09
C ASN A 2 0.94 6.60 -32.49
N GLY A 3 1.67 7.48 -33.18
CA GLY A 3 3.00 7.96 -32.82
C GLY A 3 3.02 8.93 -31.63
N GLY A 4 2.23 8.64 -30.59
CA GLY A 4 2.22 9.41 -29.34
C GLY A 4 3.21 8.86 -28.32
N PHE A 5 3.62 9.71 -27.38
CA PHE A 5 4.43 9.31 -26.23
C PHE A 5 3.62 8.37 -25.31
N ASP A 6 4.08 7.12 -25.19
CA ASP A 6 3.54 6.12 -24.27
C ASP A 6 4.30 6.17 -22.95
N PHE A 7 3.68 6.78 -21.94
CA PHE A 7 4.28 7.00 -20.63
C PHE A 7 4.55 5.69 -19.87
N ASP A 8 3.63 4.72 -19.95
CA ASP A 8 3.78 3.44 -19.24
C ASP A 8 4.91 2.62 -19.87
N PHE A 9 4.99 2.62 -21.20
CA PHE A 9 6.13 2.03 -21.92
C PHE A 9 7.45 2.71 -21.54
N PHE A 10 7.48 4.05 -21.48
CA PHE A 10 8.65 4.81 -21.07
C PHE A 10 9.12 4.43 -19.67
N VAL A 11 8.21 4.46 -18.68
CA VAL A 11 8.53 4.10 -17.28
C VAL A 11 9.05 2.67 -17.21
N ARG A 12 8.35 1.71 -17.84
CA ARG A 12 8.77 0.30 -17.84
C ARG A 12 10.17 0.10 -18.43
N ARG A 13 10.49 0.79 -19.53
CA ARG A 13 11.83 0.73 -20.13
C ARG A 13 12.89 1.35 -19.23
N CYS A 14 12.59 2.48 -18.60
CA CYS A 14 13.45 3.10 -17.60
C CYS A 14 13.71 2.17 -16.41
N LEU A 15 12.70 1.47 -15.90
CA LEU A 15 12.88 0.49 -14.83
C LEU A 15 13.76 -0.69 -15.25
N GLN A 16 13.63 -1.18 -16.49
CA GLN A 16 14.51 -2.23 -17.02
C GLN A 16 15.98 -1.78 -17.10
N LEU A 17 16.23 -0.52 -17.46
CA LEU A 17 17.58 0.05 -17.42
C LEU A 17 18.09 0.15 -15.99
N LEU A 18 17.25 0.65 -15.08
CA LEU A 18 17.58 0.78 -13.67
C LEU A 18 18.05 -0.55 -13.08
N LEU A 19 17.32 -1.63 -13.33
CA LEU A 19 17.65 -2.96 -12.82
C LEU A 19 18.94 -3.57 -13.42
N ARG A 20 19.53 -2.93 -14.42
CA ARG A 20 20.78 -3.32 -15.08
C ARG A 20 21.92 -2.31 -14.85
N SER A 21 21.70 -1.31 -14.01
CA SER A 21 22.65 -0.25 -13.72
C SER A 21 23.05 -0.30 -12.26
N ASP A 22 24.34 -0.19 -11.98
CA ASP A 22 24.88 -0.19 -10.62
C ASP A 22 24.69 1.18 -9.94
N ASP A 23 24.74 2.26 -10.73
CA ASP A 23 24.57 3.62 -10.25
C ASP A 23 23.81 4.53 -11.24
N LEU A 24 23.57 5.77 -10.80
CA LEU A 24 22.86 6.78 -11.58
C LEU A 24 23.60 7.18 -12.86
N SER A 25 24.93 7.23 -12.83
CA SER A 25 25.74 7.65 -13.98
C SER A 25 25.67 6.62 -15.09
N GLU A 26 25.78 5.33 -14.74
CA GLU A 26 25.60 4.24 -15.68
C GLU A 26 24.17 4.21 -16.25
N TYR A 27 23.17 4.37 -15.38
CA TYR A 27 21.77 4.46 -15.80
C TYR A 27 21.52 5.58 -16.82
N GLN A 28 22.05 6.78 -16.56
CA GLN A 28 21.94 7.92 -17.47
C GLN A 28 22.67 7.67 -18.79
N LEU A 29 23.86 7.09 -18.75
CA LEU A 29 24.63 6.77 -19.95
C LEU A 29 23.86 5.76 -20.82
N ARG A 30 23.35 4.69 -20.21
CA ARG A 30 22.54 3.67 -20.91
C ARG A 30 21.28 4.27 -21.53
N TYR A 31 20.59 5.16 -20.82
CA TYR A 31 19.44 5.89 -21.37
C TYR A 31 19.83 6.73 -22.59
N LEU A 32 20.94 7.46 -22.51
CA LEU A 32 21.42 8.32 -23.60
C LEU A 32 21.94 7.56 -24.83
N GLN A 33 22.36 6.29 -24.65
CA GLN A 33 22.87 5.43 -25.72
C GLN A 33 21.79 4.55 -26.38
N MET A 34 20.52 4.69 -26.00
CA MET A 34 19.45 3.88 -26.60
C MET A 34 19.26 4.21 -28.08
N GLU A 35 19.33 3.19 -28.94
CA GLU A 35 19.06 3.34 -30.39
C GLU A 35 17.62 3.76 -30.68
N ARG A 36 16.67 3.38 -29.82
CA ARG A 36 15.28 3.80 -29.91
C ARG A 36 14.99 4.90 -28.89
N ASP A 37 14.57 6.04 -29.39
CA ASP A 37 14.11 7.13 -28.54
C ASP A 37 12.85 6.72 -27.77
N LEU A 38 12.97 6.69 -26.44
CA LEU A 38 11.84 6.41 -25.54
C LEU A 38 10.89 7.61 -25.44
N PHE A 39 11.34 8.79 -25.84
CA PHE A 39 10.58 10.03 -25.84
C PHE A 39 10.51 10.58 -27.29
N PRO A 40 9.71 9.93 -28.15
CA PRO A 40 9.72 10.19 -29.60
C PRO A 40 9.22 11.59 -29.94
N ALA A 41 9.58 12.05 -31.14
CA ALA A 41 9.06 13.27 -31.73
C ALA A 41 7.51 13.22 -31.83
N PRO A 42 6.83 14.38 -31.72
CA PRO A 42 5.39 14.44 -31.95
C PRO A 42 5.05 14.09 -33.41
N PRO A 43 3.79 13.72 -33.70
CA PRO A 43 3.33 13.47 -35.08
C PRO A 43 3.66 14.64 -36.03
N GLU A 44 3.94 14.32 -37.29
CA GLU A 44 4.31 15.29 -38.33
C GLU A 44 3.33 16.48 -38.41
N GLY A 45 3.88 17.70 -38.46
CA GLY A 45 3.11 18.96 -38.54
C GLY A 45 3.22 19.87 -37.32
N ASN A 46 3.89 19.45 -36.25
CA ASN A 46 4.13 20.29 -35.08
C ASN A 46 5.46 21.07 -35.20
N LEU A 47 5.40 22.34 -35.60
CA LEU A 47 6.56 23.23 -35.89
C LEU A 47 7.44 23.59 -34.67
N ARG A 48 7.28 22.93 -33.53
CA ARG A 48 7.95 23.25 -32.24
C ARG A 48 8.86 22.13 -31.73
N ASP A 49 9.18 21.13 -32.55
CA ASP A 49 10.09 20.06 -32.11
C ASP A 49 11.54 20.57 -32.04
N ASP A 50 12.09 20.58 -30.83
CA ASP A 50 13.49 20.87 -30.53
C ASP A 50 14.09 19.58 -29.96
N ASP A 51 14.89 18.90 -30.78
CA ASP A 51 15.51 17.62 -30.44
C ASP A 51 16.34 17.68 -29.14
N ASP A 52 17.04 18.78 -28.89
CA ASP A 52 17.83 18.93 -27.67
C ASP A 52 16.91 19.14 -26.45
N LEU A 53 15.84 19.93 -26.58
CA LEU A 53 14.83 20.04 -25.53
C LEU A 53 14.17 18.69 -25.23
N ARG A 54 13.82 17.94 -26.26
CA ARG A 54 13.20 16.62 -26.17
C ARG A 54 14.10 15.62 -25.45
N ARG A 55 15.37 15.53 -25.86
CA ARG A 55 16.41 14.73 -25.17
C ARG A 55 16.55 15.12 -23.70
N ARG A 56 16.61 16.42 -23.38
CA ARG A 56 16.73 16.92 -22.00
C ARG A 56 15.51 16.59 -21.15
N LEU A 57 14.30 16.67 -21.72
CA LEU A 57 13.06 16.33 -21.04
C LEU A 57 12.96 14.82 -20.76
N GLY A 58 13.29 13.99 -21.75
CA GLY A 58 13.35 12.55 -21.59
C GLY A 58 14.32 12.13 -20.48
N LEU A 59 15.51 12.74 -20.42
CA LEU A 59 16.48 12.46 -19.35
C LEU A 59 15.99 12.95 -17.98
N ALA A 60 15.31 14.09 -17.90
CA ALA A 60 14.71 14.57 -16.65
C ALA A 60 13.64 13.59 -16.14
N LEU A 61 12.81 13.06 -17.04
CA LEU A 61 11.82 12.03 -16.73
C LEU A 61 12.48 10.71 -16.28
N ALA A 62 13.51 10.25 -16.98
CA ALA A 62 14.27 9.06 -16.62
C ALA A 62 14.87 9.17 -15.21
N ARG A 63 15.49 10.32 -14.88
CA ARG A 63 15.99 10.58 -13.52
C ARG A 63 14.89 10.56 -12.46
N SER A 64 13.70 11.08 -12.77
CA SER A 64 12.56 11.00 -11.84
C SER A 64 12.08 9.57 -11.64
N VAL A 65 12.10 8.72 -12.69
CA VAL A 65 11.86 7.28 -12.53
C VAL A 65 12.89 6.68 -11.58
N TRP A 66 14.18 6.95 -11.78
CA TRP A 66 15.23 6.48 -10.87
C TRP A 66 14.97 6.88 -9.41
N GLN A 67 14.67 8.16 -9.16
CA GLN A 67 14.41 8.66 -7.82
C GLN A 67 13.19 8.01 -7.16
N ALA A 68 12.11 7.80 -7.91
CA ALA A 68 10.86 7.24 -7.40
C ALA A 68 10.91 5.72 -7.18
N SER A 69 11.89 5.02 -7.78
CA SER A 69 11.94 3.56 -7.86
C SER A 69 12.71 2.91 -6.71
N PRO A 70 12.05 2.11 -5.85
CA PRO A 70 12.73 1.32 -4.83
C PRO A 70 13.33 0.07 -5.48
N SER A 71 14.65 -0.07 -5.50
CA SER A 71 15.34 -1.12 -6.25
C SER A 71 16.23 -2.02 -5.39
N PRO A 72 16.49 -3.28 -5.81
CA PRO A 72 17.34 -4.20 -5.04
C PRO A 72 18.74 -3.67 -4.77
N ALA A 73 19.38 -3.03 -5.76
CA ALA A 73 20.72 -2.46 -5.64
C ALA A 73 20.85 -1.43 -4.51
N HIS A 74 19.74 -0.78 -4.15
CA HIS A 74 19.68 0.23 -3.08
C HIS A 74 18.93 -0.29 -1.84
N GLY A 75 18.80 -1.61 -1.69
CA GLY A 75 18.07 -2.23 -0.58
C GLY A 75 16.60 -1.82 -0.54
N PHE A 76 15.98 -1.66 -1.71
CA PHE A 76 14.61 -1.19 -1.92
C PHE A 76 14.28 0.16 -1.25
N ALA A 77 15.28 1.01 -1.00
CA ALA A 77 15.06 2.41 -0.69
C ALA A 77 14.88 3.23 -1.97
N SER A 78 14.06 4.28 -1.92
CA SER A 78 14.08 5.32 -2.96
C SER A 78 15.33 6.18 -2.80
N PRO A 79 16.24 6.20 -3.79
CA PRO A 79 17.50 6.93 -3.66
C PRO A 79 17.26 8.45 -3.67
N MET A 80 17.88 9.17 -2.73
CA MET A 80 17.98 10.62 -2.84
C MET A 80 19.01 10.99 -3.91
N LEU A 81 18.60 11.80 -4.88
CA LEU A 81 19.48 12.23 -5.95
C LEU A 81 20.19 13.54 -5.60
N PRO A 82 21.52 13.65 -5.80
CA PRO A 82 22.19 14.94 -5.76
C PRO A 82 21.59 15.82 -6.87
N THR A 83 21.11 16.99 -6.47
CA THR A 83 20.62 18.01 -7.40
C THR A 83 21.73 19.04 -7.57
N PRO A 84 22.21 19.31 -8.80
CA PRO A 84 23.22 20.33 -9.03
C PRO A 84 22.76 21.69 -8.49
N GLN A 85 23.69 22.49 -7.99
CA GLN A 85 23.40 23.87 -7.61
C GLN A 85 23.06 24.71 -8.85
N ARG A 86 22.34 25.82 -8.65
CA ARG A 86 21.79 26.65 -9.74
C ARG A 86 22.79 27.02 -10.85
N ASN A 87 24.05 27.24 -10.51
CA ASN A 87 25.09 27.65 -11.45
C ASN A 87 26.08 26.53 -11.85
N GLU A 88 25.92 25.32 -11.31
CA GLU A 88 26.75 24.16 -11.68
C GLU A 88 26.41 23.65 -13.08
N PRO A 89 27.32 22.92 -13.74
CA PRO A 89 27.04 22.23 -15.00
C PRO A 89 25.83 21.29 -14.87
N CYS A 90 24.97 21.28 -15.88
CA CYS A 90 23.79 20.41 -15.88
C CYS A 90 24.16 18.94 -16.08
N TYR A 91 23.50 18.03 -15.33
CA TYR A 91 23.70 16.58 -15.42
C TYR A 91 23.33 15.95 -16.77
N CYS A 92 22.72 16.70 -17.69
CA CYS A 92 22.29 16.20 -19.01
C CYS A 92 23.38 16.23 -20.08
N GLY A 93 24.56 16.77 -19.74
CA GLY A 93 25.69 16.88 -20.65
C GLY A 93 25.56 18.02 -21.68
N SER A 94 24.60 18.94 -21.51
CA SER A 94 24.40 20.07 -22.44
C SER A 94 25.46 21.18 -22.32
N GLY A 95 26.26 21.18 -21.25
CA GLY A 95 27.21 22.26 -20.94
C GLY A 95 26.59 23.54 -20.36
N PHE A 96 25.26 23.65 -20.32
CA PHE A 96 24.57 24.80 -19.70
C PHE A 96 24.60 24.75 -18.16
N LYS A 97 24.44 25.92 -17.53
CA LYS A 97 24.16 26.02 -16.09
C LYS A 97 22.84 25.33 -15.77
N PHE A 98 22.76 24.62 -14.65
CA PHE A 98 21.59 23.83 -14.26
C PHE A 98 20.28 24.65 -14.27
N LYS A 99 20.32 25.89 -13.76
CA LYS A 99 19.14 26.80 -13.73
C LYS A 99 18.61 27.19 -15.11
N GLN A 100 19.44 27.11 -16.13
CA GLN A 100 19.10 27.44 -17.53
C GLN A 100 18.83 26.18 -18.36
N CYS A 101 18.88 24.99 -17.74
CA CYS A 101 18.77 23.72 -18.44
C CYS A 101 17.70 22.82 -17.82
N CYS A 102 18.07 21.79 -17.05
CA CYS A 102 17.10 20.81 -16.56
C CYS A 102 16.39 21.23 -15.27
N GLU A 103 16.80 22.31 -14.58
CA GLU A 103 16.11 22.75 -13.36
C GLU A 103 14.62 23.05 -13.63
N PRO A 104 14.24 23.89 -14.62
CA PRO A 104 12.82 24.16 -14.91
C PRO A 104 12.05 22.92 -15.38
N LEU A 105 12.70 22.02 -16.11
CA LEU A 105 12.08 20.78 -16.61
C LEU A 105 11.75 19.82 -15.46
N SER A 106 12.68 19.64 -14.52
CA SER A 106 12.53 18.69 -13.41
C SER A 106 11.42 19.04 -12.42
N ARG A 107 11.04 20.33 -12.32
CA ARG A 107 9.97 20.79 -11.42
C ARG A 107 8.58 20.30 -11.86
N ASN A 108 8.39 20.01 -13.14
CA ASN A 108 7.08 19.69 -13.72
C ASN A 108 6.91 18.19 -14.03
N VAL A 109 7.75 17.33 -13.48
CA VAL A 109 7.70 15.89 -13.75
C VAL A 109 6.72 15.17 -12.80
N PRO A 110 5.67 14.49 -13.31
CA PRO A 110 4.59 13.91 -12.49
C PRO A 110 4.95 12.53 -11.92
N LEU A 111 6.15 12.36 -11.37
CA LEU A 111 6.62 11.08 -10.82
C LEU A 111 7.18 11.16 -9.40
N ARG A 112 7.32 12.37 -8.85
CA ARG A 112 8.00 12.58 -7.56
C ARG A 112 7.38 11.76 -6.41
N ASP A 113 6.05 11.64 -6.42
CA ASP A 113 5.29 10.97 -5.36
C ASP A 113 4.69 9.63 -5.83
N ALA A 114 5.08 9.15 -7.02
CA ALA A 114 4.56 7.89 -7.57
C ALA A 114 5.13 6.68 -6.81
N ASN A 115 4.26 5.73 -6.48
CA ASN A 115 4.67 4.44 -5.92
C ASN A 115 5.02 3.44 -7.03
N LEU A 116 6.27 3.47 -7.51
CA LEU A 116 6.75 2.57 -8.58
C LEU A 116 7.14 1.16 -8.09
N LEU A 117 6.95 0.84 -6.80
CA LEU A 117 7.33 -0.46 -6.25
C LEU A 117 6.64 -1.62 -7.00
N GLY A 118 5.35 -1.50 -7.29
CA GLY A 118 4.59 -2.55 -7.99
C GLY A 118 5.18 -2.86 -9.37
N GLU A 119 5.57 -1.84 -10.14
CA GLU A 119 6.18 -2.02 -11.45
C GLU A 119 7.59 -2.59 -11.36
N VAL A 120 8.38 -2.20 -10.36
CA VAL A 120 9.68 -2.81 -10.09
C VAL A 120 9.52 -4.30 -9.78
N LEU A 121 8.59 -4.65 -8.88
CA LEU A 121 8.38 -6.04 -8.47
C LEU A 121 7.94 -6.94 -9.64
N ARG A 122 7.14 -6.42 -10.59
CA ARG A 122 6.74 -7.15 -11.81
C ARG A 122 7.91 -7.46 -12.76
N LEU A 123 8.99 -6.68 -12.68
CA LEU A 123 10.19 -6.92 -13.48
C LEU A 123 11.20 -7.84 -12.78
N LEU A 124 11.01 -8.11 -11.49
CA LEU A 124 11.90 -8.95 -10.69
C LEU A 124 11.37 -10.39 -10.57
N PRO A 125 12.27 -11.39 -10.49
CA PRO A 125 11.88 -12.72 -10.05
C PRO A 125 11.28 -12.66 -8.64
N ARG A 126 10.16 -13.38 -8.41
CA ARG A 126 9.51 -13.46 -7.08
C ARG A 126 10.43 -13.94 -5.96
N THR A 127 11.50 -14.66 -6.29
CA THR A 127 12.52 -15.08 -5.31
C THR A 127 13.19 -13.89 -4.62
N GLN A 128 13.34 -12.75 -5.31
CA GLN A 128 13.92 -11.53 -4.73
C GLN A 128 12.98 -10.81 -3.76
N TRP A 129 11.67 -11.03 -3.84
CA TRP A 129 10.70 -10.38 -2.94
C TRP A 129 10.90 -10.81 -1.48
N LYS A 130 11.52 -11.99 -1.25
CA LYS A 130 11.84 -12.50 0.09
C LYS A 130 12.82 -11.61 0.87
N ALA A 131 13.58 -10.75 0.18
CA ALA A 131 14.49 -9.81 0.82
C ALA A 131 13.80 -8.54 1.33
N LEU A 132 12.55 -8.27 0.91
CA LEU A 132 11.82 -7.05 1.28
C LEU A 132 11.68 -6.84 2.80
N PRO A 133 11.33 -7.86 3.62
CA PRO A 133 11.13 -7.68 5.05
C PRO A 133 12.36 -7.19 5.82
N ASP A 134 13.55 -7.51 5.31
CA ASP A 134 14.86 -7.14 5.89
C ASP A 134 15.52 -5.98 5.13
N SER A 135 14.82 -5.41 4.14
CA SER A 135 15.31 -4.29 3.33
C SER A 135 14.96 -2.94 3.96
N ARG A 136 15.32 -1.85 3.29
CA ARG A 136 14.94 -0.48 3.65
C ARG A 136 13.66 -0.01 2.94
N VAL A 137 12.89 -0.94 2.37
CA VAL A 137 11.63 -0.61 1.72
C VAL A 137 10.66 0.02 2.71
N ASP A 138 9.93 1.01 2.24
CA ASP A 138 8.83 1.59 2.99
C ASP A 138 7.65 0.61 3.05
N VAL A 139 7.24 0.26 4.26
CA VAL A 139 6.16 -0.70 4.54
C VAL A 139 4.83 -0.20 3.97
N ASP A 140 4.58 1.11 4.01
CA ASP A 140 3.33 1.69 3.51
C ASP A 140 3.23 1.58 1.98
N ARG A 141 4.37 1.68 1.28
CA ARG A 141 4.45 1.44 -0.16
C ARG A 141 4.15 -0.02 -0.51
N VAL A 142 4.61 -0.96 0.32
CA VAL A 142 4.31 -2.39 0.16
C VAL A 142 2.82 -2.65 0.37
N ALA A 143 2.23 -2.05 1.41
CA ALA A 143 0.80 -2.16 1.70
C ALA A 143 -0.06 -1.60 0.55
N HIS A 144 0.33 -0.44 0.00
CA HIS A 144 -0.35 0.15 -1.16
C HIS A 144 -0.33 -0.79 -2.36
N VAL A 145 0.84 -1.33 -2.74
CA VAL A 145 0.96 -2.28 -3.86
C VAL A 145 0.13 -3.54 -3.61
N ALA A 146 0.19 -4.09 -2.40
CA ALA A 146 -0.57 -5.27 -2.03
C ALA A 146 -2.09 -5.03 -2.11
N GLY A 147 -2.57 -3.87 -1.64
CA GLY A 147 -3.97 -3.46 -1.73
C GLY A 147 -4.43 -3.29 -3.18
N GLU A 148 -3.65 -2.62 -4.03
CA GLU A 148 -3.96 -2.47 -5.45
C GLU A 148 -4.05 -3.81 -6.18
N TRP A 149 -3.09 -4.71 -5.93
CA TRP A 149 -3.10 -6.05 -6.50
C TRP A 149 -4.27 -6.88 -5.99
N GLN A 150 -4.62 -6.76 -4.71
CA GLN A 150 -5.78 -7.44 -4.15
C GLN A 150 -7.09 -6.96 -4.79
N ALA A 151 -7.26 -5.65 -4.95
CA ALA A 151 -8.44 -5.08 -5.61
C ALA A 151 -8.60 -5.55 -7.07
N ARG A 152 -7.49 -5.92 -7.73
CA ARG A 152 -7.48 -6.50 -9.09
C ARG A 152 -7.63 -8.03 -9.11
N GLY A 153 -7.83 -8.67 -7.95
CA GLY A 153 -7.93 -10.13 -7.84
C GLY A 153 -6.60 -10.87 -8.01
N GLU A 154 -5.45 -10.18 -7.90
CA GLU A 154 -4.12 -10.79 -8.04
C GLU A 154 -3.67 -11.49 -6.73
N SER A 155 -4.56 -12.25 -6.07
CA SER A 155 -4.34 -12.81 -4.72
C SER A 155 -3.08 -13.68 -4.61
N THR A 156 -2.68 -14.37 -5.68
CA THR A 156 -1.43 -15.15 -5.70
C THR A 156 -0.18 -14.27 -5.69
N SER A 157 -0.21 -13.10 -6.32
CA SER A 157 0.88 -12.11 -6.26
C SER A 157 0.97 -11.49 -4.88
N VAL A 158 -0.17 -11.11 -4.29
CA VAL A 158 -0.20 -10.54 -2.94
C VAL A 158 0.29 -11.56 -1.90
N LEU A 159 -0.13 -12.83 -2.01
CA LEU A 159 0.37 -13.89 -1.14
C LEU A 159 1.90 -14.00 -1.21
N ALA A 160 2.47 -14.04 -2.42
CA ALA A 160 3.91 -14.14 -2.62
C ALA A 160 4.67 -12.90 -2.10
N LEU A 161 4.05 -11.72 -2.12
CA LEU A 161 4.61 -10.47 -1.62
C LEU A 161 4.61 -10.42 -0.08
N LEU A 162 3.52 -10.85 0.56
CA LEU A 162 3.29 -10.64 1.99
C LEU A 162 3.71 -11.81 2.89
N GLU A 163 3.66 -13.06 2.42
CA GLU A 163 4.02 -14.22 3.25
C GLU A 163 5.46 -14.16 3.83
N PRO A 164 6.47 -13.63 3.13
CA PRO A 164 7.81 -13.43 3.71
C PRO A 164 7.86 -12.53 4.95
N TRP A 165 6.94 -11.58 5.09
CA TRP A 165 6.96 -10.60 6.17
C TRP A 165 6.64 -11.17 7.55
N PHE A 166 6.01 -12.36 7.62
CA PHE A 166 5.54 -12.98 8.86
C PHE A 166 6.14 -14.39 9.07
N GLN A 167 7.33 -14.64 8.53
CA GLN A 167 8.05 -15.90 8.77
C GLN A 167 8.59 -15.98 10.20
N ARG A 168 9.01 -14.86 10.77
CA ARG A 168 9.59 -14.77 12.11
C ARG A 168 8.58 -14.28 13.14
N ASP A 169 8.71 -14.71 14.38
CA ASP A 169 7.80 -14.33 15.48
C ASP A 169 8.01 -12.88 15.95
N ASP A 170 9.19 -12.30 15.74
CA ASP A 170 9.47 -10.87 16.03
C ASP A 170 8.89 -9.90 14.97
N ALA A 171 8.26 -10.42 13.91
CA ALA A 171 7.68 -9.61 12.85
C ALA A 171 6.30 -9.03 13.16
N PHE A 172 5.65 -9.49 14.24
CA PHE A 172 4.30 -9.07 14.63
C PHE A 172 4.33 -7.73 15.39
N VAL A 173 4.56 -6.64 14.66
CA VAL A 173 4.63 -5.27 15.22
C VAL A 173 3.62 -4.34 14.56
N ALA A 174 3.19 -3.30 15.27
CA ALA A 174 2.15 -2.36 14.86
C ALA A 174 2.42 -1.74 13.48
N ARG A 175 3.68 -1.44 13.17
CA ARG A 175 4.08 -0.91 11.84
C ARG A 175 3.72 -1.84 10.67
N ARG A 176 3.55 -3.14 10.91
CA ARG A 176 3.21 -4.15 9.90
C ARG A 176 1.76 -4.62 9.98
N GLU A 177 0.93 -4.00 10.82
CA GLU A 177 -0.45 -4.43 11.05
C GLU A 177 -1.28 -4.41 9.76
N LEU A 178 -1.16 -3.37 8.92
CA LEU A 178 -1.83 -3.34 7.62
C LEU A 178 -1.38 -4.47 6.67
N LEU A 179 -0.12 -4.90 6.70
CA LEU A 179 0.34 -6.05 5.92
C LEU A 179 -0.26 -7.36 6.45
N LEU A 180 -0.41 -7.48 7.76
CA LEU A 180 -1.04 -8.63 8.40
C LEU A 180 -2.50 -8.74 7.93
N ASP A 181 -3.22 -7.62 7.91
CA ASP A 181 -4.61 -7.52 7.46
C ASP A 181 -4.76 -8.00 6.02
N LEU A 182 -3.99 -7.42 5.11
CA LEU A 182 -4.00 -7.79 3.69
C LEU A 182 -3.69 -9.28 3.51
N LEU A 183 -2.70 -9.82 4.25
CA LEU A 183 -2.38 -11.25 4.17
C LEU A 183 -3.53 -12.13 4.69
N THR A 184 -4.23 -11.73 5.75
CA THR A 184 -5.39 -12.47 6.26
C THR A 184 -6.59 -12.43 5.31
N ASN A 185 -6.79 -11.31 4.60
CA ASN A 185 -7.81 -11.19 3.57
C ASN A 185 -7.47 -12.10 2.38
N VAL A 186 -6.24 -12.06 1.90
CA VAL A 186 -5.76 -12.92 0.80
C VAL A 186 -5.84 -14.42 1.14
N TYR A 187 -5.59 -14.80 2.39
CA TYR A 187 -5.84 -16.19 2.81
C TYR A 187 -7.32 -16.57 2.76
N SER A 188 -8.23 -15.62 2.95
CA SER A 188 -9.67 -15.85 2.79
C SER A 188 -10.03 -16.01 1.32
N ASP A 189 -9.58 -15.09 0.46
CA ASP A 189 -9.78 -15.12 -1.00
C ASP A 189 -9.31 -16.44 -1.63
N LEU A 190 -8.18 -16.97 -1.14
CA LEU A 190 -7.58 -18.21 -1.63
C LEU A 190 -8.10 -19.49 -0.92
N GLY A 191 -9.10 -19.38 -0.04
CA GLY A 191 -9.66 -20.54 0.67
C GLY A 191 -8.65 -21.24 1.57
N LYS A 192 -7.81 -20.49 2.31
CA LYS A 192 -6.75 -21.01 3.20
C LYS A 192 -7.06 -20.76 4.69
N PRO A 193 -8.19 -21.26 5.24
CA PRO A 193 -8.62 -20.94 6.60
C PRO A 193 -7.65 -21.45 7.68
N ARG A 194 -6.96 -22.58 7.45
CA ARG A 194 -5.95 -23.10 8.38
C ARG A 194 -4.73 -22.17 8.50
N LYS A 195 -4.22 -21.66 7.36
CA LYS A 195 -3.11 -20.70 7.37
C LYS A 195 -3.52 -19.37 8.02
N LYS A 196 -4.73 -18.88 7.73
CA LYS A 196 -5.29 -17.68 8.37
C LYS A 196 -5.33 -17.83 9.89
N ALA A 197 -5.90 -18.92 10.40
CA ALA A 197 -5.98 -19.19 11.83
C ALA A 197 -4.60 -19.28 12.49
N GLN A 198 -3.66 -20.02 11.89
CA GLN A 198 -2.29 -20.16 12.41
C GLN A 198 -1.53 -18.83 12.45
N LEU A 199 -1.69 -17.98 11.42
CA LEU A 199 -1.08 -16.65 11.39
C LEU A 199 -1.64 -15.76 12.51
N LEU A 200 -2.97 -15.75 12.69
CA LEU A 200 -3.62 -14.96 13.74
C LEU A 200 -3.24 -15.46 15.13
N GLU A 201 -3.20 -16.78 15.36
CA GLU A 201 -2.76 -17.35 16.65
C GLU A 201 -1.31 -17.00 16.99
N ARG A 202 -0.42 -16.98 15.98
CA ARG A 202 0.96 -16.48 16.16
C ARG A 202 0.98 -14.99 16.49
N ALA A 203 0.15 -14.18 15.81
CA ALA A 203 0.03 -12.75 16.10
C ALA A 203 -0.48 -12.49 17.53
N VAL A 204 -1.43 -13.28 18.03
CA VAL A 204 -1.88 -13.22 19.43
C VAL A 204 -0.78 -13.60 20.42
N ARG A 205 0.09 -14.57 20.07
CA ARG A 205 1.16 -15.01 20.96
C ARG A 205 2.33 -14.02 21.02
N TYR A 206 2.80 -13.57 19.87
CA TYR A 206 4.07 -12.85 19.73
C TYR A 206 3.93 -11.37 19.38
N GLY A 207 2.72 -10.92 19.06
CA GLY A 207 2.48 -9.53 18.68
C GLY A 207 2.73 -8.53 19.80
N ASP A 208 2.99 -7.28 19.42
CA ASP A 208 2.80 -6.17 20.34
C ASP A 208 1.31 -5.96 20.67
N ARG A 209 1.02 -5.02 21.57
CA ARG A 209 -0.34 -4.72 22.04
C ARG A 209 -1.32 -4.51 20.88
N THR A 210 -0.92 -3.75 19.87
CA THR A 210 -1.78 -3.40 18.73
C THR A 210 -2.06 -4.63 17.88
N VAL A 211 -1.02 -5.39 17.51
CA VAL A 211 -1.17 -6.59 16.69
C VAL A 211 -1.96 -7.68 17.41
N LYS A 212 -1.75 -7.85 18.73
CA LYS A 212 -2.52 -8.81 19.54
C LYS A 212 -4.00 -8.48 19.56
N SER A 213 -4.34 -7.22 19.88
CA SER A 213 -5.75 -6.78 19.90
C SER A 213 -6.39 -6.97 18.53
N ALA A 214 -5.72 -6.54 17.47
CA ALA A 214 -6.21 -6.70 16.11
C ALA A 214 -6.42 -8.20 15.75
N ALA A 215 -5.45 -9.07 16.05
CA ALA A 215 -5.58 -10.50 15.77
C ALA A 215 -6.75 -11.17 16.53
N LEU A 216 -6.95 -10.83 17.80
CA LEU A 216 -8.10 -11.32 18.59
C LEU A 216 -9.43 -10.88 17.99
N GLN A 217 -9.53 -9.64 17.53
CA GLN A 217 -10.72 -9.12 16.85
C GLN A 217 -11.04 -9.91 15.58
N ARG A 218 -10.04 -10.23 14.75
CA ARG A 218 -10.25 -11.09 13.56
C ARG A 218 -10.67 -12.51 13.94
N LEU A 219 -10.07 -13.09 14.99
CA LEU A 219 -10.47 -14.42 15.47
C LEU A 219 -11.91 -14.41 16.01
N ALA A 220 -12.35 -13.33 16.65
CA ALA A 220 -13.73 -13.18 17.13
C ALA A 220 -14.72 -13.15 15.95
N SER A 221 -14.41 -12.41 14.87
CA SER A 221 -15.23 -12.44 13.65
C SER A 221 -15.30 -13.85 13.05
N ILE A 222 -14.17 -14.57 12.95
CA ILE A 222 -14.15 -15.97 12.44
C ILE A 222 -14.99 -16.91 13.33
N ALA A 223 -14.97 -16.72 14.65
CA ALA A 223 -15.80 -17.50 15.57
C ALA A 223 -17.29 -17.15 15.41
N SER A 224 -17.61 -15.88 15.16
CA SER A 224 -18.97 -15.40 14.89
C SER A 224 -19.54 -16.04 13.62
N ASP A 225 -18.75 -16.14 12.55
CA ASP A 225 -19.17 -16.79 11.29
C ASP A 225 -19.53 -18.27 11.50
N ARG A 226 -19.01 -18.89 12.57
CA ARG A 226 -19.28 -20.28 12.97
C ARG A 226 -20.32 -20.40 14.08
N GLN A 227 -20.89 -19.27 14.51
CA GLN A 227 -21.83 -19.19 15.64
C GLN A 227 -21.28 -19.75 16.96
N ASP A 228 -19.96 -19.75 17.15
CA ASP A 228 -19.30 -20.13 18.41
C ASP A 228 -19.22 -18.91 19.34
N PHE A 229 -20.39 -18.47 19.84
CA PHE A 229 -20.49 -17.23 20.60
C PHE A 229 -19.75 -17.27 21.94
N ALA A 230 -19.60 -18.46 22.55
CA ALA A 230 -18.77 -18.62 23.73
C ALA A 230 -17.31 -18.21 23.45
N ARG A 231 -16.75 -18.66 22.32
CA ARG A 231 -15.41 -18.28 21.89
C ARG A 231 -15.34 -16.82 21.44
N VAL A 232 -16.35 -16.32 20.73
CA VAL A 232 -16.45 -14.90 20.33
C VAL A 232 -16.23 -13.98 21.53
N TRP A 233 -16.99 -14.18 22.62
CA TRP A 233 -16.93 -13.31 23.79
C TRP A 233 -15.70 -13.54 24.67
N ALA A 234 -15.07 -14.72 24.62
CA ALA A 234 -13.77 -14.93 25.23
C ALA A 234 -12.69 -14.07 24.51
N LEU A 235 -12.64 -14.15 23.18
CA LEU A 235 -11.68 -13.41 22.35
C LEU A 235 -11.91 -11.90 22.43
N PHE A 236 -13.17 -11.44 22.37
CA PHE A 236 -13.50 -10.03 22.48
C PHE A 236 -13.04 -9.43 23.82
N ARG A 237 -13.32 -10.12 24.93
CA ARG A 237 -12.90 -9.65 26.27
C ARG A 237 -11.39 -9.62 26.41
N GLU A 238 -10.69 -10.60 25.85
CA GLU A 238 -9.22 -10.58 25.83
C GLU A 238 -8.70 -9.38 25.01
N ALA A 239 -9.30 -9.08 23.85
CA ALA A 239 -8.93 -7.93 23.03
C ALA A 239 -9.17 -6.61 23.78
N GLU A 240 -10.31 -6.49 24.46
CA GLU A 240 -10.66 -5.33 25.29
C GLU A 240 -9.69 -5.15 26.46
N GLN A 241 -9.25 -6.24 27.10
CA GLN A 241 -8.24 -6.16 28.17
C GLN A 241 -6.88 -5.71 27.67
N ILE A 242 -6.47 -6.16 26.48
CA ILE A 242 -5.16 -5.82 25.89
C ILE A 242 -5.12 -4.37 25.41
N ASP A 243 -6.16 -3.90 24.72
CA ASP A 243 -6.23 -2.54 24.23
C ASP A 243 -7.64 -1.94 24.39
N PRO A 244 -7.99 -1.47 25.62
CA PRO A 244 -9.32 -0.93 25.90
C PRO A 244 -9.67 0.30 25.06
N GLU A 245 -8.66 1.00 24.53
CA GLU A 245 -8.81 2.25 23.77
C GLU A 245 -8.86 2.02 22.26
N ALA A 246 -8.74 0.76 21.80
CA ALA A 246 -8.85 0.40 20.39
C ALA A 246 -10.23 0.79 19.85
N ILE A 247 -10.25 1.71 18.88
CA ILE A 247 -11.47 2.24 18.28
C ILE A 247 -12.26 1.13 17.59
N SER A 248 -11.58 0.16 16.98
CA SER A 248 -12.20 -0.94 16.24
C SER A 248 -13.07 -1.85 17.12
N LEU A 249 -12.86 -1.88 18.45
CA LEU A 249 -13.72 -2.63 19.37
C LEU A 249 -15.15 -2.12 19.38
N SER A 250 -15.38 -0.83 19.08
CA SER A 250 -16.73 -0.25 19.16
C SER A 250 -17.70 -0.87 18.16
N HIS A 251 -17.28 -0.96 16.90
CA HIS A 251 -18.11 -1.56 15.87
C HIS A 251 -18.18 -3.07 16.06
N LEU A 252 -17.06 -3.71 16.40
CA LEU A 252 -17.01 -5.15 16.59
C LEU A 252 -18.01 -5.63 17.64
N GLU A 253 -18.05 -5.01 18.83
CA GLU A 253 -18.97 -5.44 19.90
C GLU A 253 -20.44 -5.38 19.45
N VAL A 254 -20.83 -4.29 18.78
CA VAL A 254 -22.20 -4.09 18.30
C VAL A 254 -22.54 -5.14 17.25
N THR A 255 -21.66 -5.38 16.28
CA THR A 255 -21.88 -6.41 15.25
C THR A 255 -21.95 -7.81 15.85
N LEU A 256 -21.10 -8.15 16.82
CA LEU A 256 -21.14 -9.45 17.49
C LEU A 256 -22.45 -9.67 18.26
N LEU A 257 -22.96 -8.65 18.96
CA LEU A 257 -24.24 -8.72 19.65
C LEU A 257 -25.40 -8.88 18.67
N LEU A 258 -25.39 -8.15 17.55
CA LEU A 258 -26.42 -8.29 16.52
C LEU A 258 -26.40 -9.68 15.88
N ASN A 259 -25.22 -10.21 15.56
CA ASN A 259 -25.07 -11.58 15.01
C ASN A 259 -25.55 -12.68 15.97
N GLU A 260 -25.47 -12.46 17.29
CA GLU A 260 -26.02 -13.36 18.31
C GLU A 260 -27.53 -13.14 18.56
N GLY A 261 -28.15 -12.13 17.94
CA GLY A 261 -29.56 -11.77 18.16
C GLY A 261 -29.81 -10.96 19.43
N ARG A 262 -28.77 -10.43 20.08
CA ARG A 262 -28.84 -9.64 21.32
C ARG A 262 -29.02 -8.15 21.05
N GLU A 263 -30.09 -7.80 20.33
CA GLU A 263 -30.32 -6.43 19.83
C GLU A 263 -30.39 -5.37 20.93
N ALA A 264 -31.04 -5.67 22.06
CA ALA A 264 -31.18 -4.73 23.16
C ALA A 264 -29.80 -4.35 23.74
N GLU A 265 -28.92 -5.34 23.89
CA GLU A 265 -27.55 -5.13 24.38
C GLU A 265 -26.70 -4.42 23.33
N ALA A 266 -26.89 -4.73 22.04
CA ALA A 266 -26.22 -4.03 20.94
C ALA A 266 -26.49 -2.52 20.96
N ARG A 267 -27.76 -2.12 21.18
CA ARG A 267 -28.16 -0.70 21.31
C ARG A 267 -27.49 -0.03 22.51
N VAL A 268 -27.42 -0.71 23.65
CA VAL A 268 -26.74 -0.19 24.85
C VAL A 268 -25.24 -0.01 24.59
N ALA A 269 -24.59 -1.00 23.97
CA ALA A 269 -23.18 -0.94 23.62
C ALA A 269 -22.90 0.21 22.62
N ALA A 270 -23.72 0.35 21.57
CA ALA A 270 -23.61 1.43 20.60
C ALA A 270 -23.65 2.80 21.25
N ARG A 271 -24.65 3.07 22.12
CA ARG A 271 -24.75 4.34 22.87
C ARG A 271 -23.53 4.63 23.73
N ARG A 272 -23.03 3.62 24.43
CA ARG A 272 -21.82 3.73 25.27
C ARG A 272 -20.61 4.15 24.42
N TRP A 273 -20.42 3.50 23.28
CA TRP A 273 -19.31 3.81 22.37
C TRP A 273 -19.46 5.17 21.69
N ILE A 274 -20.65 5.54 21.23
CA ILE A 274 -20.92 6.88 20.67
C ILE A 274 -20.54 7.97 21.68
N ALA A 275 -20.98 7.83 22.94
CA ALA A 275 -20.63 8.79 23.99
C ALA A 275 -19.11 8.82 24.27
N ARG A 276 -18.46 7.65 24.28
CA ARG A 276 -17.00 7.56 24.52
C ARG A 276 -16.19 8.17 23.38
N LEU A 277 -16.49 7.81 22.13
CA LEU A 277 -15.79 8.31 20.94
C LEU A 277 -16.06 9.81 20.72
N GLY A 278 -17.28 10.27 20.98
CA GLY A 278 -17.64 11.69 20.88
C GLY A 278 -16.79 12.59 21.80
N ARG A 279 -16.39 12.11 22.98
CA ARG A 279 -15.51 12.85 23.89
C ARG A 279 -14.09 13.06 23.37
N ARG A 280 -13.64 12.27 22.38
CA ARG A 280 -12.30 12.42 21.79
C ARG A 280 -12.21 13.62 20.83
N ASN A 281 -13.34 14.16 20.39
CA ASN A 281 -13.43 15.31 19.48
C ASN A 281 -12.56 15.20 18.22
N ASP A 282 -12.41 13.98 17.68
CA ASP A 282 -11.63 13.68 16.49
C ASP A 282 -12.54 13.72 15.24
N PRO A 283 -12.30 14.63 14.28
CA PRO A 283 -13.08 14.70 13.03
C PRO A 283 -13.06 13.40 12.22
N GLY A 284 -11.98 12.60 12.31
CA GLY A 284 -11.85 11.31 11.62
C GLY A 284 -12.83 10.25 12.12
N LEU A 285 -13.37 10.40 13.33
CA LEU A 285 -14.31 9.45 13.92
C LEU A 285 -15.78 9.71 13.55
N ARG A 286 -16.08 10.80 12.85
CA ARG A 286 -17.47 11.19 12.54
C ARG A 286 -18.21 10.10 11.75
N GLY A 287 -17.56 9.52 10.74
CA GLY A 287 -18.16 8.46 9.92
C GLY A 287 -18.49 7.20 10.74
N LEU A 288 -17.55 6.79 11.61
CA LEU A 288 -17.77 5.64 12.50
C LEU A 288 -18.88 5.91 13.53
N ILE A 289 -18.91 7.11 14.12
CA ILE A 289 -19.97 7.48 15.08
C ILE A 289 -21.33 7.45 14.39
N GLU A 290 -21.43 7.92 13.16
CA GLU A 290 -22.69 7.88 12.39
C GLU A 290 -23.10 6.43 12.08
N HIS A 291 -22.15 5.60 11.64
CA HIS A 291 -22.41 4.17 11.43
C HIS A 291 -22.91 3.46 12.71
N LEU A 292 -22.35 3.77 13.88
CA LEU A 292 -22.84 3.24 15.16
C LEU A 292 -24.26 3.72 15.50
N ARG A 293 -24.65 4.94 15.11
CA ARG A 293 -26.02 5.45 15.29
C ARG A 293 -27.00 4.74 14.37
N GLU A 294 -26.59 4.46 13.14
CA GLU A 294 -27.39 3.66 12.21
C GLU A 294 -27.62 2.27 12.77
N LEU A 295 -26.58 1.60 13.26
CA LEU A 295 -26.69 0.29 13.91
C LEU A 295 -27.58 0.32 15.17
N GLU A 296 -27.52 1.40 15.97
CA GLU A 296 -28.40 1.58 17.12
C GLU A 296 -29.89 1.65 16.69
N ARG A 297 -30.18 2.41 15.64
CA ARG A 297 -31.56 2.69 15.18
C ARG A 297 -32.16 1.51 14.42
N ASP A 298 -31.41 0.99 13.45
CA ASP A 298 -31.91 0.09 12.41
C ASP A 298 -31.42 -1.36 12.62
N GLY A 299 -30.51 -1.62 13.56
CA GLY A 299 -30.05 -2.96 13.92
C GLY A 299 -29.43 -3.73 12.75
N MET A 300 -29.79 -5.01 12.62
CA MET A 300 -29.24 -5.93 11.62
C MET A 300 -29.47 -5.46 10.18
N ALA A 301 -30.56 -4.73 9.91
CA ALA A 301 -30.92 -4.23 8.58
C ALA A 301 -29.91 -3.22 8.00
N VAL A 302 -29.01 -2.66 8.81
CA VAL A 302 -27.88 -1.84 8.31
C VAL A 302 -26.85 -2.71 7.59
N LEU A 303 -26.52 -3.86 8.16
CA LEU A 303 -25.47 -4.73 7.61
C LEU A 303 -25.96 -5.45 6.35
N ASP A 304 -27.25 -5.81 6.30
CA ASP A 304 -27.86 -6.40 5.11
C ASP A 304 -27.83 -5.45 3.90
N ARG A 305 -28.17 -4.17 4.10
CA ARG A 305 -28.07 -3.12 3.06
C ARG A 305 -26.63 -2.95 2.54
N TYR A 306 -25.64 -3.17 3.40
CA TYR A 306 -24.23 -3.10 3.01
C TYR A 306 -23.81 -4.31 2.16
N ILE A 307 -24.29 -5.51 2.50
CA ILE A 307 -24.05 -6.73 1.71
C ILE A 307 -24.70 -6.60 0.32
N ASP A 308 -25.94 -6.11 0.25
CA ASP A 308 -26.69 -5.91 -1.00
C ASP A 308 -26.09 -4.83 -1.91
N SER A 309 -25.35 -3.87 -1.36
CA SER A 309 -24.67 -2.82 -2.16
C SER A 309 -23.29 -3.21 -2.67
N VAL A 310 -22.71 -4.30 -2.15
CA VAL A 310 -21.36 -4.78 -2.48
C VAL A 310 -21.40 -6.03 -3.38
N GLN A 311 -22.54 -6.70 -3.49
CA GLN A 311 -22.77 -7.70 -4.54
C GLN A 311 -23.33 -7.04 -5.83
N PRO A 312 -22.73 -7.29 -7.01
CA PRO A 312 -23.27 -6.81 -8.29
C PRO A 312 -24.56 -7.50 -8.71
#